data_AF-A0A934EQ42-F1
#
_entry.id   AF-A0A934EQ42-F1
#
_cell.length_a   1.000
_cell.length_b   1.000
_cell.length_c   1.000
_cell.angle_alpha   90.00
_cell.angle_beta   90.00
_cell.angle_gamma   90.00
#
_symmetry.space_group_name_H-M   'P 1'
#
loop_
_entity.id
_entity.type
_entity.pdbx_description
1 polymer ?
#
loop_
_entity_poly.entity_id
_entity_poly.type
_entity_poly.pdbx_seq_one_letter_code
_entity_poly.pdbx_strand_id
1 'polypeptide(L)' 'MNGQAAAYFIFGLTLVVIFIVIIVFYYSKKRHKKVEEAKYKMLDDED' A
#
# COMPACT_ATOMS: atom_id res chain seq x y z
N MET A 1 -31.37 -12.27 -6.17
CA MET A 1 -30.96 -10.87 -5.88
C MET A 1 -29.96 -10.78 -4.72
N ASN A 2 -30.04 -11.58 -3.65
CA ASN A 2 -29.12 -11.47 -2.50
C ASN A 2 -27.70 -12.02 -2.74
N GLY A 3 -27.54 -13.08 -3.55
CA GLY A 3 -26.23 -13.69 -3.81
C GLY A 3 -25.29 -12.79 -4.64
N GLN A 4 -25.83 -12.06 -5.62
CA GLN A 4 -25.04 -11.15 -6.45
C GLN A 4 -24.55 -9.93 -5.65
N ALA A 5 -25.41 -9.34 -4.82
CA ALA A 5 -25.02 -8.23 -3.95
C ALA A 5 -23.92 -8.63 -2.96
N ALA A 6 -24.04 -9.82 -2.35
CA ALA A 6 -23.00 -10.37 -1.47
C ALA A 6 -21.68 -10.61 -2.22
N ALA A 7 -21.73 -11.14 -3.45
CA ALA A 7 -20.53 -11.37 -4.25
C ALA A 7 -19.80 -10.06 -4.60
N TYR A 8 -20.53 -9.02 -5.02
CA TYR A 8 -19.92 -7.72 -5.31
C TYR A 8 -19.34 -7.05 -4.06
N PHE A 9 -20.01 -7.20 -2.92
CA PHE A 9 -19.52 -6.66 -1.65
C PHE A 9 -18.22 -7.34 -1.22
N ILE A 10 -18.17 -8.68 -1.25
CA ILE A 10 -16.96 -9.46 -0.92
C ILE A 10 -15.82 -9.12 -1.89
N PHE A 11 -16.11 -9.00 -3.18
CA PHE A 11 -15.13 -8.62 -4.18
C PHE A 11 -14.54 -7.23 -3.90
N GLY A 12 -15.39 -6.22 -3.67
CA GLY A 12 -14.94 -4.88 -3.32
C GLY A 12 -14.11 -4.85 -2.03
N LEU A 13 -14.56 -5.57 -0.99
CA LEU A 13 -13.84 -5.67 0.27
C LEU A 13 -12.47 -6.34 0.10
N THR A 14 -12.37 -7.35 -0.77
CA THR A 14 -11.10 -8.02 -1.10
C THR A 14 -10.11 -7.04 -1.73
N LEU A 15 -10.57 -6.19 -2.66
CA LEU A 15 -9.72 -5.17 -3.28
C LEU A 15 -9.19 -4.17 -2.24
N VAL A 16 -10.04 -3.71 -1.32
CA VAL A 16 -9.64 -2.78 -0.24
C VAL A 16 -8.59 -3.43 0.65
N VAL A 17 -8.79 -4.69 1.06
CA VAL A 17 -7.83 -5.42 1.89
C VAL A 17 -6.49 -5.58 1.17
N ILE A 18 -6.48 -5.90 -0.12
CA ILE A 18 -5.25 -6.00 -0.92
C ILE A 18 -4.48 -4.67 -0.90
N PHE A 19 -5.16 -3.54 -1.11
CA PHE A 19 -4.50 -2.23 -1.06
C PHE A 19 -3.94 -1.91 0.33
N ILE A 20 -4.69 -2.20 1.40
CA ILE A 20 -4.21 -2.02 2.78
C ILE A 20 -2.95 -2.88 3.01
N VAL A 21 -2.95 -4.14 2.57
CA VAL A 21 -1.80 -5.04 2.71
C VAL A 21 -0.58 -4.49 1.98
N ILE A 22 -0.75 -3.98 0.75
CA ILE A 22 0.34 -3.36 -0.02
C ILE A 22 0.88 -2.15 0.74
N ILE A 23 0.00 -1.23 1.17
CA ILE A 23 0.42 -0.03 1.91
C ILE A 23 1.16 -0.43 3.18
N VAL A 24 0.61 -1.31 4.00
CA VAL A 24 1.27 -1.75 5.23
C VAL A 24 2.58 -2.47 4.93
N PHE A 25 2.66 -3.32 3.92
CA PHE A 25 3.89 -4.08 3.63
C PHE A 25 5.03 -3.20 3.10
N TYR A 26 4.72 -2.20 2.27
CA TYR A 26 5.70 -1.34 1.63
C TYR A 26 6.00 -0.05 2.42
N TYR A 27 4.98 0.55 3.04
CA TYR A 27 5.10 1.78 3.83
C TYR A 27 5.20 1.54 5.34
N SER A 28 5.15 0.29 5.84
CA SER A 28 5.45 0.05 7.26
C SER A 28 6.87 0.51 7.59
N LYS A 29 7.00 1.02 8.83
CA LYS A 29 8.18 1.64 9.46
C LYS A 29 9.51 0.90 9.21
N LYS A 30 9.47 -0.41 8.93
CA LYS A 30 10.65 -1.23 8.63
C LYS A 30 11.19 -1.07 7.20
N ARG A 31 10.36 -0.70 6.21
CA ARG A 31 10.75 -0.47 4.81
C ARG A 31 10.66 0.99 4.37
N HIS A 32 9.93 1.83 5.11
CA HIS A 32 9.80 3.26 4.85
C HIS A 32 11.17 3.94 4.66
N LYS A 33 12.15 3.58 5.50
CA LYS A 33 13.52 4.12 5.40
C LYS A 33 14.16 3.85 4.04
N LYS A 34 13.96 2.68 3.43
CA LYS A 34 14.54 2.34 2.11
C LYS A 34 13.86 3.06 0.96
N VAL A 35 12.55 3.34 1.08
CA VAL A 35 11.79 4.11 0.07
C VAL A 35 12.12 5.60 0.18
N GLU A 36 12.24 6.12 1.40
CA GLU A 36 12.62 7.50 1.65
C GLU A 36 14.11 7.78 1.45
N GLU A 37 14.99 6.80 1.66
CA GLU A 37 16.43 6.94 1.43
C GLU A 37 16.73 7.28 -0.04
N ALA A 38 15.92 6.80 -1.00
CA ALA A 38 16.01 7.25 -2.39
C ALA A 38 15.68 8.75 -2.55
N LYS A 39 14.77 9.28 -1.73
CA LYS A 39 14.42 10.71 -1.70
C LYS A 39 15.51 11.53 -1.02
N TYR A 40 16.05 11.09 0.11
CA TYR A 40 17.13 11.79 0.82
C TYR A 40 18.45 11.74 0.05
N LYS A 41 18.74 10.66 -0.68
CA LYS A 41 19.92 10.55 -1.55
C LYS A 41 19.95 11.61 -2.66
N MET A 42 18.78 12.02 -3.18
CA MET A 42 18.72 13.13 -4.16
C MET A 42 19.05 14.50 -3.57
N LEU A 43 18.99 14.65 -2.24
CA LEU A 43 19.28 15.89 -1.52
C LEU A 43 20.72 15.95 -1.02
N ASP A 44 21.37 14.79 -0.80
CA ASP A 44 22.78 14.67 -0.39
C ASP A 44 23.77 14.89 -1.55
N ASP A 45 23.31 14.91 -2.81
CA ASP A 45 24.16 15.17 -3.98
C ASP A 45 24.43 16.68 -4.20
N GLU A 46 23.95 17.57 -3.31
CA GLU A 46 24.14 19.04 -3.38
C GLU A 46 25.26 19.60 -2.45
N ASP A 47 26.04 18.75 -1.76
CA ASP A 47 27.24 19.17 -0.98
C ASP A 47 28.56 18.67 -1.60
#